data_AF-A0A1F6C069-F1
#
_entry.id   AF-A0A1F6C069-F1
#
_cell.length_a   1.000
_cell.length_b   1.000
_cell.length_c   1.000
_cell.angle_alpha   90.00
_cell.angle_beta   90.00
_cell.angle_gamma   90.00
#
_symmetry.space_group_name_H-M   'P 1'
#
loop_
_entity.id
_entity.type
_entity.pdbx_description
1 polymer ?
#
loop_
_entity_poly.entity_id
_entity_poly.type
_entity_poly.pdbx_seq_one_letter_code
_entity_poly.pdbx_strand_id
1 'polypeptide(L)'
;MDEVDERLVPNQIEGEELSPEVIEELLALYGRKLGFLIAALNVSPDIKEAWIEAVQAMSLKEMEKLLNVLEAQYLHEQTLEADEKLREEMEKLVHSFEKKKEENDTEALRKIQKLTKHI
;
A
#
# COMPACT_ATOMS: atom_id res chain seq x y z
N MET A 1 -13.81 -28.80 -3.76
CA MET A 1 -12.77 -28.04 -3.03
C MET A 1 -11.84 -27.64 -4.14
N ASP A 2 -12.20 -26.54 -4.81
CA ASP A 2 -11.59 -26.19 -6.09
C ASP A 2 -10.22 -25.60 -5.82
N GLU A 3 -9.20 -26.26 -6.36
CA GLU A 3 -7.83 -25.79 -6.40
C GLU A 3 -7.84 -24.46 -7.14
N VAL A 4 -7.60 -23.37 -6.41
CA VAL A 4 -7.30 -22.08 -7.02
C VAL A 4 -5.94 -22.25 -7.68
N ASP A 5 -5.95 -22.43 -8.99
CA ASP A 5 -4.75 -22.61 -9.81
C ASP A 5 -3.84 -21.38 -9.66
N GLU A 6 -2.72 -21.54 -8.96
CA GLU A 6 -1.74 -20.49 -8.66
C GLU A 6 -1.02 -19.92 -9.91
N ARG A 7 -1.42 -20.35 -11.12
CA ARG A 7 -0.81 -19.95 -12.40
C ARG A 7 -1.22 -18.58 -12.94
N LEU A 8 -2.14 -17.87 -12.30
CA LEU A 8 -2.60 -16.55 -12.75
C LEU A 8 -1.77 -15.39 -12.16
N VAL A 9 -0.43 -15.47 -12.28
CA VAL A 9 0.47 -14.34 -12.01
C VAL A 9 0.91 -13.75 -13.35
N PRO A 10 0.42 -12.55 -13.74
CA PRO A 10 0.63 -11.99 -15.09
C PRO A 10 2.10 -11.72 -15.47
N ASN A 11 3.01 -11.72 -14.50
CA ASN A 11 4.41 -11.34 -14.68
C ASN A 11 5.34 -12.46 -15.19
N GLN A 12 4.83 -13.61 -15.62
CA GLN A 12 5.67 -14.73 -16.10
C GLN A 12 5.50 -15.10 -17.58
N ILE A 13 4.65 -14.42 -18.34
CA ILE A 13 4.34 -14.82 -19.72
C ILE A 13 4.67 -13.70 -20.70
N GLU A 14 5.96 -13.34 -20.79
CA GLU A 14 6.46 -12.63 -21.96
C GLU A 14 6.81 -13.66 -23.05
N GLY A 15 5.93 -13.82 -24.04
CA GLY A 15 6.25 -14.53 -25.30
C GLY A 15 5.42 -15.78 -25.64
N GLU A 16 4.48 -16.22 -24.81
CA GLU A 16 3.49 -17.25 -25.18
C GLU A 16 2.13 -16.60 -25.48
N GLU A 17 1.53 -16.94 -26.63
CA GLU A 17 0.14 -16.58 -26.91
C GLU A 17 -0.77 -17.27 -25.87
N LEU A 18 -1.44 -16.45 -25.06
CA LEU A 18 -2.43 -16.95 -24.10
C LEU A 18 -3.58 -17.63 -24.84
N SER A 19 -4.07 -18.74 -24.29
CA SER A 19 -5.26 -19.39 -24.85
C SER A 19 -6.48 -18.47 -24.69
N PRO A 20 -7.49 -18.57 -25.59
CA PRO A 20 -8.73 -17.81 -25.47
C PRO A 20 -9.42 -17.96 -24.12
N GLU A 21 -9.37 -19.16 -23.53
CA GLU A 21 -9.95 -19.45 -22.21
C GLU A 21 -9.24 -18.67 -21.10
N VAL A 22 -7.91 -18.61 -21.12
CA VAL A 22 -7.13 -17.84 -20.14
C VAL A 22 -7.39 -16.34 -20.28
N ILE A 23 -7.55 -15.84 -21.51
CA ILE A 23 -7.91 -14.44 -21.77
C ILE A 23 -9.28 -14.12 -21.18
N GLU A 24 -10.27 -14.99 -21.36
CA GLU A 24 -11.61 -14.80 -20.81
C GLU A 24 -11.60 -14.80 -19.27
N GLU A 25 -10.85 -15.71 -18.65
CA GLU A 25 -10.68 -15.76 -17.20
C GLU A 25 -10.02 -14.49 -16.65
N LEU A 26 -8.97 -13.99 -17.32
CA LEU A 26 -8.30 -12.74 -16.94
C LEU A 26 -9.21 -11.53 -17.09
N LEU A 27 -9.98 -11.44 -18.18
CA LEU A 27 -10.97 -10.38 -18.37
C LEU A 27 -12.03 -10.39 -17.27
N ALA A 28 -12.54 -11.57 -16.92
CA ALA A 28 -13.52 -11.71 -15.83
C ALA A 28 -12.91 -11.32 -14.48
N LEU A 29 -11.66 -11.73 -14.20
CA LEU A 29 -10.95 -11.37 -12.98
C LEU A 29 -10.72 -9.86 -12.89
N TYR A 30 -10.17 -9.26 -13.95
CA TYR A 30 -9.87 -7.83 -13.99
C TYR A 30 -11.14 -6.99 -13.93
N GLY A 31 -12.19 -7.39 -14.65
CA GLY A 31 -13.49 -6.73 -14.62
C GLY A 31 -14.10 -6.72 -13.22
N ARG A 32 -14.07 -7.86 -12.50
CA ARG A 32 -14.56 -7.93 -11.11
C ARG A 32 -13.77 -7.01 -10.17
N LYS A 33 -12.44 -7.03 -10.26
CA LYS A 33 -11.61 -6.18 -9.40
C LYS A 33 -11.80 -4.70 -9.71
N LEU A 34 -11.80 -4.31 -10.99
CA LEU A 34 -12.05 -2.93 -11.41
C LEU A 34 -13.42 -2.45 -10.95
N GLY A 35 -14.47 -3.27 -11.11
CA GLY A 35 -15.81 -2.95 -10.64
C GLY A 35 -15.85 -2.68 -9.13
N PHE A 36 -15.19 -3.53 -8.33
CA PHE A 36 -15.06 -3.30 -6.89
C PHE A 36 -14.31 -2.00 -6.58
N LEU A 37 -13.14 -1.77 -7.17
CA LEU A 37 -12.31 -0.61 -6.89
C LEU A 37 -13.00 0.70 -7.28
N ILE A 38 -13.59 0.75 -8.48
CA ILE A 38 -14.34 1.93 -8.95
C ILE A 38 -15.51 2.23 -8.00
N ALA A 39 -16.22 1.20 -7.54
CA ALA A 39 -17.32 1.38 -6.59
C ALA A 39 -16.81 1.90 -5.22
N ALA A 40 -15.71 1.35 -4.72
CA ALA A 40 -15.17 1.62 -3.39
C ALA A 40 -14.46 2.98 -3.26
N LEU A 41 -13.87 3.50 -4.34
CA LEU A 41 -13.12 4.77 -4.32
C LEU A 41 -14.02 5.98 -4.04
N ASN A 42 -13.49 6.94 -3.29
CA ASN A 42 -14.18 8.18 -2.95
C ASN A 42 -14.03 9.24 -4.06
N VAL A 43 -14.59 8.95 -5.24
CA VAL A 43 -14.63 9.86 -6.41
C VAL A 43 -16.06 10.13 -6.86
N SER A 44 -16.27 11.23 -7.59
CA SER A 44 -17.59 11.62 -8.08
C SER A 44 -18.19 10.59 -9.05
N PRO A 45 -19.53 10.43 -9.09
CA PRO A 45 -20.20 9.49 -10.00
C PRO A 45 -19.78 9.64 -11.47
N ASP A 46 -19.67 10.88 -11.97
CA ASP A 46 -19.28 11.17 -13.36
C ASP A 46 -17.90 10.58 -13.72
N ILE A 47 -16.96 10.59 -12.77
CA ILE A 47 -15.64 9.98 -12.95
C ILE A 47 -15.74 8.45 -12.96
N LYS A 48 -16.59 7.87 -12.10
CA LYS A 48 -16.82 6.41 -12.08
C LYS A 48 -17.42 5.93 -13.40
N GLU A 49 -18.38 6.67 -13.94
CA GLU A 49 -18.98 6.40 -15.25
C GLU A 49 -17.94 6.51 -16.37
N ALA A 50 -17.14 7.57 -16.39
CA ALA A 50 -16.06 7.73 -17.37
C ALA A 50 -15.04 6.57 -17.34
N TRP A 51 -14.72 6.03 -16.15
CA TRP A 51 -13.87 4.85 -16.04
C TRP A 51 -14.54 3.58 -16.56
N ILE A 52 -15.82 3.38 -16.26
CA ILE A 52 -16.58 2.22 -16.77
C ILE A 52 -16.62 2.24 -18.31
N GLU A 53 -16.87 3.41 -18.90
CA GLU A 53 -16.85 3.59 -20.36
C GLU A 53 -15.45 3.33 -20.94
N ALA A 54 -14.41 3.88 -20.32
CA ALA A 54 -13.04 3.73 -20.80
C ALA A 54 -12.57 2.26 -20.76
N VAL A 55 -12.94 1.50 -19.72
CA VAL A 55 -12.55 0.10 -19.57
C VAL A 55 -13.05 -0.78 -20.72
N GLN A 56 -14.19 -0.47 -21.34
CA GLN A 56 -14.72 -1.26 -22.46
C GLN A 56 -13.82 -1.25 -23.71
N ALA A 57 -12.98 -0.22 -23.87
CA ALA A 57 -12.09 -0.06 -25.01
C ALA A 57 -10.62 -0.43 -24.70
N MET A 58 -10.31 -0.82 -23.46
CA MET A 58 -8.94 -1.10 -23.03
C MET A 58 -8.47 -2.50 -23.41
N SER A 59 -7.18 -2.62 -23.75
CA SER A 59 -6.50 -3.91 -23.79
C SER A 59 -6.28 -4.47 -22.38
N LEU A 60 -6.02 -5.78 -22.27
CA LEU A 60 -5.69 -6.44 -20.99
C LEU A 60 -4.55 -5.75 -20.23
N LYS A 61 -3.51 -5.31 -20.95
CA LYS A 61 -2.36 -4.61 -20.36
C LYS A 61 -2.73 -3.23 -19.82
N GLU A 62 -3.66 -2.55 -20.46
CA GLU A 62 -4.16 -1.25 -20.00
C GLU A 62 -5.10 -1.41 -18.81
N MET A 63 -5.97 -2.44 -18.83
CA MET A 63 -6.79 -2.80 -17.68
C MET A 63 -5.93 -3.11 -16.47
N GLU A 64 -4.88 -3.92 -16.61
CA GLU A 64 -3.94 -4.25 -15.53
C GLU A 64 -3.26 -3.00 -14.96
N LYS A 65 -2.79 -2.09 -15.82
CA LYS A 65 -2.19 -0.82 -15.38
C LYS A 65 -3.18 0.02 -14.59
N LEU A 66 -4.42 0.15 -15.08
CA LEU A 66 -5.47 0.88 -14.37
C LEU A 66 -5.74 0.22 -13.02
N LEU A 67 -5.82 -1.11 -12.99
CA LEU A 67 -6.02 -1.91 -11.78
C LEU A 67 -4.97 -1.59 -10.71
N ASN A 68 -3.69 -1.62 -11.09
CA ASN A 68 -2.59 -1.31 -10.17
C ASN A 68 -2.69 0.12 -9.59
N VAL A 69 -3.10 1.09 -10.42
CA VAL A 69 -3.29 2.48 -9.97
C VAL A 69 -4.46 2.58 -8.98
N LEU A 70 -5.60 1.97 -9.30
CA LEU A 70 -6.79 2.03 -8.45
C LEU A 70 -6.59 1.22 -7.14
N GLU A 71 -5.89 0.08 -7.17
CA GLU A 71 -5.52 -0.68 -5.98
C GLU A 71 -4.62 0.15 -5.05
N ALA A 72 -3.60 0.81 -5.60
CA ALA A 72 -2.71 1.67 -4.80
C ALA A 72 -3.48 2.85 -4.17
N GLN A 73 -4.35 3.51 -4.93
CA GLN A 73 -5.18 4.59 -4.43
C GLN A 73 -6.15 4.11 -3.34
N TYR A 74 -6.81 2.98 -3.56
CA TYR A 74 -7.73 2.40 -2.59
C TYR A 74 -7.01 2.06 -1.28
N LEU A 75 -5.86 1.38 -1.36
CA LEU A 75 -5.06 1.06 -0.18
C LEU A 75 -4.64 2.31 0.58
N HIS A 76 -4.17 3.33 -0.13
CA HIS A 76 -3.82 4.60 0.49
C HIS A 76 -5.01 5.21 1.24
N GLU A 77 -6.19 5.29 0.61
CA GLU A 77 -7.41 5.79 1.26
C GLU A 77 -7.79 4.98 2.51
N GLN A 78 -7.61 3.67 2.50
CA GLN A 78 -7.90 2.80 3.65
C GLN A 78 -6.86 2.92 4.78
N THR A 79 -5.61 3.28 4.48
CA THR A 79 -4.53 3.33 5.48
C THR A 79 -4.19 4.73 5.96
N LEU A 80 -4.71 5.80 5.35
CA LEU A 80 -4.40 7.20 5.69
C LEU A 80 -4.39 7.49 7.20
N GLU A 81 -5.44 7.07 7.93
CA GLU A 81 -5.54 7.30 9.38
C GLU A 81 -4.52 6.47 10.17
N ALA A 82 -4.33 5.20 9.78
CA ALA A 82 -3.38 4.30 10.42
C ALA A 82 -1.93 4.78 10.20
N ASP A 83 -1.62 5.26 8.99
CA ASP A 83 -0.32 5.80 8.61
C ASP A 83 -0.01 7.10 9.34
N GLU A 84 -1.01 7.99 9.52
CA GLU A 84 -0.86 9.19 10.34
C GLU A 84 -0.61 8.84 11.81
N LYS A 85 -1.42 7.94 12.37
CA LYS A 85 -1.26 7.52 13.77
C LYS A 85 0.11 6.89 14.01
N LEU A 86 0.58 6.04 13.09
CA LEU A 86 1.90 5.42 13.19
C LEU A 86 3.01 6.48 13.16
N ARG A 87 2.91 7.48 12.29
CA ARG A 87 3.85 8.61 12.25
C ARG A 87 3.88 9.36 13.57
N GLU A 88 2.73 9.71 14.14
CA GLU A 88 2.67 10.37 15.45
C GLU A 88 3.29 9.53 16.57
N GLU A 89 3.03 8.21 16.58
CA GLU A 89 3.61 7.30 17.56
C GLU A 89 5.13 7.21 17.44
N MET A 90 5.65 7.20 16.21
CA MET A 90 7.08 7.24 15.92
C MET A 90 7.73 8.54 16.38
N GLU A 91 7.10 9.70 16.14
CA GLU A 91 7.59 11.00 16.61
C GLU A 91 7.64 11.06 18.14
N LYS A 92 6.59 10.57 18.81
CA LYS A 92 6.56 10.47 20.28
C LYS A 92 7.67 9.57 20.80
N LEU A 93 7.92 8.43 20.15
CA LEU A 93 8.99 7.51 20.51
C LEU A 93 10.36 8.16 20.40
N VAL A 94 10.65 8.83 19.26
CA VAL A 94 11.90 9.56 19.05
C VAL A 94 12.11 10.62 20.12
N HIS A 95 11.08 11.44 20.39
CA HIS A 95 11.17 12.47 21.42
C HIS A 95 11.41 11.89 22.82
N SER A 96 10.75 10.77 23.15
CA SER A 96 10.96 10.09 24.43
C SER A 96 12.38 9.55 24.58
N PHE A 97 12.96 9.05 23.49
CA PHE A 97 14.31 8.52 23.46
C PHE A 97 15.35 9.63 23.62
N GLU A 98 15.20 10.74 22.90
CA GLU A 98 16.09 11.91 23.02
C GLU A 98 16.07 12.47 24.43
N LYS A 99 14.89 12.65 25.02
CA LYS A 99 14.77 13.09 26.41
C LYS A 99 15.46 12.14 27.38
N LYS A 100 15.26 10.82 27.21
CA LYS A 100 15.90 9.82 28.08
C LYS A 100 17.41 9.82 27.93
N LYS A 101 17.91 10.04 26.72
CA LYS A 101 19.34 10.19 26.43
C LYS A 101 19.92 11.39 27.15
N GLU A 102 19.29 12.56 27.06
CA GLU A 102 19.73 13.77 27.78
C GLU A 102 19.71 13.60 29.31
N GLU A 103 18.67 12.96 29.84
CA GLU A 103 18.58 12.62 31.27
C GLU A 103 19.75 11.74 31.71
N ASN A 104 20.03 10.68 30.93
CA ASN A 104 21.12 9.75 31.20
C ASN A 104 22.49 10.43 31.10
N ASP A 105 22.71 11.28 30.09
CA ASP A 105 23.96 12.02 29.91
C ASP A 105 24.19 13.00 31.08
N THR A 106 23.13 13.70 31.50
CA THR A 106 23.18 14.61 32.65
C THR A 106 23.47 13.84 33.95
N GLU A 107 22.85 12.68 34.14
CA GLU A 107 23.10 11.83 35.31
C GLU A 107 24.53 11.27 35.32
N ALA A 108 25.03 10.82 34.16
CA ALA A 108 26.40 10.35 34.00
C ALA A 108 27.42 11.44 34.34
N LEU A 109 27.24 12.65 33.79
CA LEU A 109 28.10 13.80 34.10
C LEU A 109 28.10 14.14 35.60
N ARG A 110 26.93 14.14 36.25
CA ARG A 110 26.81 14.34 37.70
C ARG A 110 27.56 13.28 38.49
N LYS A 111 27.48 12.01 38.09
CA LYS A 111 28.20 10.90 38.74
C LYS A 111 29.71 11.05 38.59
N ILE A 112 30.18 11.38 37.38
CA ILE A 112 31.62 11.64 37.12
C ILE A 112 32.13 12.79 37.99
N GLN A 113 31.42 13.92 38.05
CA GLN A 113 31.81 15.07 38.87
C GLN A 113 31.88 14.74 40.37
N LYS A 114 30.96 13.91 40.88
CA LYS A 114 31.01 13.46 42.28
C LYS A 114 32.24 12.61 42.57
N LEU A 115 32.63 11.74 41.64
CA LEU A 115 33.82 10.90 41.78
C LEU A 115 35.12 11.72 41.72
N THR A 116 35.19 12.74 40.85
CA THR A 116 36.37 13.61 40.73
C THR A 116 36.55 14.58 41.90
N LYS A 117 35.49 14.95 42.62
CA LYS A 117 35.59 15.76 43.84
C LYS A 117 36.13 15.01 45.07
N HIS A 118 36.24 13.69 44.99
CA HIS A 118 36.76 12.81 46.06
C HIS A 118 38.17 12.26 45.76
N ILE A 119 38.83 12.79 44.72
CA ILE A 119 40.26 12.59 44.41
C ILE A 119 40.96 13.91 44.71
#